data_AF-A0A095XV10-F1
#
_entry.id   AF-A0A095XV10-F1
#
_cell.length_a   1.000
_cell.length_b   1.000
_cell.length_c   1.000
_cell.angle_alpha   90.00
_cell.angle_beta   90.00
_cell.angle_gamma   90.00
#
_symmetry.space_group_name_H-M   'P 1'
#
loop_
_entity.id
_entity.type
_entity.pdbx_description
1 polymer ?
#
loop_
_entity_poly.entity_id
_entity_poly.type
_entity_poly.pdbx_seq_one_letter_code
_entity_poly.pdbx_strand_id
1 'polypeptide(L)' 'MVSLEEMRRAEGHQIRIAYTNGKSNEDYCSYYMQSEDEDEEAAIFIGKHYIAEQSDIESITILD' A
#
# COMPACT_ATOMS: atom_id res chain seq x y z
N MET A 1 -5.50 1.30 -10.23
CA MET A 1 -5.70 0.75 -8.87
C MET A 1 -4.84 -0.47 -8.77
N VAL A 2 -3.98 -0.50 -7.76
CA VAL A 2 -2.99 -1.56 -7.55
C VAL A 2 -3.66 -2.91 -7.27
N SER A 3 -3.01 -4.02 -7.63
CA SER A 3 -3.51 -5.36 -7.28
C SER A 3 -3.19 -5.74 -5.83
N LEU A 4 -4.00 -6.65 -5.27
CA LEU A 4 -3.74 -7.21 -3.94
C LEU A 4 -2.39 -7.93 -3.86
N GLU A 5 -1.96 -8.56 -4.96
CA GLU A 5 -0.66 -9.23 -5.03
C GLU A 5 0.50 -8.24 -4.94
N GLU A 6 0.41 -7.09 -5.62
CA GLU A 6 1.40 -6.02 -5.50
C GLU A 6 1.44 -5.43 -4.09
N MET A 7 0.28 -5.21 -3.46
CA MET A 7 0.21 -4.75 -2.06
C MET A 7 0.83 -5.75 -1.10
N ARG A 8 0.54 -7.05 -1.26
CA ARG A 8 1.10 -8.11 -0.42
C ARG A 8 2.61 -8.23 -0.59
N ARG A 9 3.13 -8.07 -1.81
CA ARG A 9 4.59 -8.09 -2.07
C ARG A 9 5.31 -6.88 -1.47
N ALA A 10 4.60 -5.80 -1.21
CA ALA A 10 5.18 -4.60 -0.63
C ALA A 10 5.51 -4.76 0.86
N GLU A 11 4.83 -5.64 1.58
CA GLU A 11 5.04 -5.87 3.01
C GLU A 11 6.50 -6.23 3.32
N GLY A 12 7.11 -5.48 4.25
CA GLY A 12 8.47 -5.71 4.69
C GLY A 12 9.55 -5.02 3.84
N HIS A 13 9.16 -4.19 2.87
CA HIS A 13 10.07 -3.55 1.93
C HIS A 13 10.03 -2.03 2.00
N GLN A 14 11.14 -1.38 1.63
CA GLN A 14 11.14 0.03 1.28
C GLN A 14 10.43 0.20 -0.06
N ILE A 15 9.39 1.04 -0.11
CA ILE A 15 8.58 1.21 -1.31
C ILE A 15 8.43 2.68 -1.70
N ARG A 16 8.16 2.90 -2.98
CA ARG A 16 7.59 4.13 -3.51
C ARG A 16 6.12 3.90 -3.82
N ILE A 17 5.25 4.74 -3.29
CA ILE A 17 3.82 4.73 -3.56
C ILE A 17 3.45 5.94 -4.40
N ALA A 18 2.68 5.72 -5.45
CA ALA A 18 1.93 6.76 -6.16
C ALA A 18 0.44 6.62 -5.80
N TYR A 19 -0.18 7.74 -5.43
CA TYR A 19 -1.61 7.80 -5.11
C TYR A 19 -2.42 8.30 -6.31
N THR A 20 -3.69 7.91 -6.36
CA THR A 20 -4.64 8.36 -7.40
C THR A 20 -4.85 9.88 -7.43
N ASN A 21 -4.54 10.58 -6.33
CA ASN A 21 -4.55 12.04 -6.25
C ASN A 21 -3.29 12.73 -6.83
N GLY A 22 -2.37 11.96 -7.42
CA GLY A 22 -1.14 12.45 -8.06
C GLY A 22 0.02 12.71 -7.10
N LYS A 23 -0.14 12.50 -5.79
CA LYS A 23 0.97 12.54 -4.83
C LYS A 23 1.78 11.25 -4.89
N SER A 24 3.04 11.32 -4.45
CA SER A 24 3.86 10.14 -4.21
C SER A 24 4.78 10.36 -3.01
N ASN A 25 5.14 9.27 -2.33
CA ASN A 25 6.15 9.26 -1.29
C ASN A 25 6.91 7.93 -1.28
N GLU A 26 8.11 7.96 -0.70
CA GLU A 26 8.93 6.78 -0.43
C GLU A 26 8.95 6.54 1.07
N ASP A 27 8.62 5.33 1.50
CA ASP A 27 8.54 4.96 2.91
C ASP A 27 8.52 3.42 3.05
N TYR A 28 8.67 2.93 4.27
CA TYR A 28 8.69 1.50 4.58
C TYR A 28 7.27 0.97 4.76
N CYS A 29 6.94 -0.10 4.04
CA CYS A 29 5.69 -0.83 4.21
C CYS A 29 5.84 -1.84 5.34
N SER A 30 5.22 -1.55 6.47
CA SER A 30 5.34 -2.36 7.69
C SER A 30 4.40 -3.57 7.70
N TYR A 31 3.23 -3.45 7.09
CA TYR A 31 2.19 -4.48 7.16
C TYR A 31 1.20 -4.34 5.99
N TYR A 32 0.80 -5.47 5.42
CA TYR A 32 -0.33 -5.59 4.50
C TYR A 32 -1.54 -6.16 5.24
N MET A 33 -2.67 -5.47 5.15
CA MET A 33 -3.95 -5.89 5.72
C MET A 33 -4.93 -6.22 4.61
N GLN A 34 -5.46 -7.43 4.64
CA GLN A 34 -6.62 -7.84 3.88
C GLN A 34 -7.73 -8.17 4.87
N SER A 35 -8.86 -7.46 4.81
CA SER A 35 -9.97 -7.74 5.70
C SER A 35 -10.62 -9.09 5.36
N GLU A 36 -11.17 -9.75 6.38
CA GLU A 36 -12.02 -10.93 6.20
C GLU A 36 -13.44 -10.54 5.79
N ASP A 37 -13.81 -9.27 5.96
CA ASP A 37 -15.06 -8.71 5.45
C ASP A 37 -14.90 -8.32 3.98
N GLU A 38 -15.79 -8.80 3.11
CA GLU A 38 -15.77 -8.50 1.68
C GLU A 38 -16.10 -7.02 1.40
N ASP A 39 -16.69 -6.31 2.38
CA ASP A 39 -17.03 -4.89 2.29
C ASP A 39 -15.87 -3.95 2.71
N GLU A 40 -14.79 -4.49 3.28
CA GLU A 40 -13.61 -3.71 3.69
C GLU A 40 -12.45 -3.82 2.68
N GLU A 41 -11.92 -2.68 2.26
CA GLU A 41 -10.79 -2.64 1.33
C GLU A 41 -9.48 -3.12 1.96
N ALA A 42 -8.62 -3.72 1.13
CA ALA A 42 -7.26 -3.99 1.54
C ALA A 42 -6.48 -2.69 1.75
N ALA A 43 -5.53 -2.70 2.68
CA ALA A 43 -4.72 -1.54 3.03
C ALA A 43 -3.27 -1.91 3.33
N ILE A 44 -2.37 -0.94 3.21
CA ILE A 44 -0.98 -1.06 3.65
C ILE A 44 -0.64 0.00 4.70
N PHE A 45 0.20 -0.39 5.65
CA PHE A 45 0.65 0.46 6.74
C PHE A 45 2.05 0.98 6.44
N ILE A 46 2.16 2.29 6.30
CA ILE A 46 3.34 2.97 5.79
C ILE A 46 3.88 3.88 6.89
N GLY A 47 5.17 3.75 7.19
CA GLY A 47 5.78 4.46 8.32
C GLY A 47 5.12 4.08 9.66
N LYS A 48 5.06 5.01 10.63
CA LYS A 48 4.54 4.72 11.98
C LYS A 48 3.02 4.87 12.14
N HIS A 49 2.36 5.67 11.31
CA HIS A 49 0.97 6.08 11.52
C HIS A 49 0.18 6.35 10.23
N TYR A 50 0.69 5.94 9.07
CA TYR A 50 -0.01 6.17 7.80
C TYR A 50 -0.61 4.87 7.27
N ILE A 51 -1.84 4.94 6.78
CA ILE A 51 -2.56 3.83 6.16
C ILE A 51 -2.93 4.30 4.76
N ALA A 52 -2.73 3.45 3.76
CA ALA A 52 -3.20 3.67 2.41
C ALA A 52 -4.12 2.53 1.99
N GLU A 53 -5.37 2.87 1.67
CA GLU A 53 -6.37 1.94 1.15
C GLU A 53 -6.08 1.62 -0.33
N GLN A 54 -6.51 0.45 -0.80
CA GLN A 54 -6.26 -0.01 -2.16
C GLN A 54 -6.76 1.00 -3.21
N SER A 55 -7.93 1.59 -2.99
CA SER A 55 -8.53 2.59 -3.89
C SER A 55 -7.72 3.89 -4.01
N ASP A 56 -6.97 4.25 -2.96
CA ASP A 56 -6.10 5.42 -2.95
C ASP A 56 -4.77 5.19 -3.70
N ILE A 57 -4.39 3.93 -3.93
CA ILE A 57 -3.09 3.57 -4.49
C ILE A 57 -3.19 3.34 -6.00
N GLU A 58 -2.42 4.14 -6.74
CA GLU A 58 -2.26 3.99 -8.18
C GLU A 58 -1.23 2.90 -8.50
N SER A 59 -0.05 2.94 -7.88
CA SER A 59 1.01 1.93 -8.05
C SER A 59 1.97 1.87 -6.85
N ILE A 60 2.65 0.73 -6.71
CA ILE A 60 3.69 0.48 -5.72
C ILE A 60 4.95 -0.03 -6.43
N THR A 61 6.10 0.54 -6.09
CA THR A 61 7.41 0.08 -6.56
C THR A 61 8.28 -0.28 -5.37
N ILE A 62 8.80 -1.52 -5.34
CA ILE A 62 9.79 -1.97 -4.35
C ILE A 62 11.17 -1.39 -4.70
N LEU A 63 11.88 -0.86 -3.70
CA LEU A 63 13.14 -0.14 -3.88
C LEU A 63 14.38 -0.91 -3.42
N ASP A 64 14.22 -2.09 -2.82
CA ASP A 64 15.27 -2.97 -2.31
C ASP A 64 15.27 -4.38 -2.92
#